data_AF-A0A9W3BIR7-F1
#
_entry.id   AF-A0A9W3BIR7-F1
#
_cell.length_a   1.000
_cell.length_b   1.000
_cell.length_c   1.000
_cell.angle_alpha   90.00
_cell.angle_beta   90.00
_cell.angle_gamma   90.00
#
_symmetry.space_group_name_H-M   'P 1'
#
loop_
_entity.id
_entity.type
_entity.pdbx_description
1 polymer ?
#
loop_
_entity_poly.entity_id
_entity_poly.type
_entity_poly.pdbx_seq_one_letter_code
_entity_poly.pdbx_strand_id
1 'polypeptide(L)'
;MKMPDHEATYDVIFVFGPPVPNKEKYLPPTSLAPSHKILCLENIFQENPSFGLRDIALLTVANLKKHNQVLLIDDFRLRATRDSLIKIISRKIPSCRVQLVQVLPLYGYQQLMWQWQFAYADGYTAVLKDESIVKNWFDVSTDNIDYESGYVAKPSEDEKLNKMTVNYPLEIETAYKLSIPVLFIQWQSELFNNEENKLQLMTICSKWISHYTVGRVIFICDSFRKTGDVSFEFFKVKEFIKWLSLKINTPVYAAQLDPLSSQGSFCLPPSPGIIAFLYQRHSLNLQSKGTCYIYETYDHMQMAQSAGIRNIKMSTFIDSCDILTTLQMLGATPAVPKFLRRIKVQETSLNACSKLFVPFYEQRLAITDGCYTQNCPQGIQEHIFVQDLDTFCKYQKEFVNQIQSRSTRSDAKNCKTKPLMAERLASSDQRLPIWMKPKTHSESSGDTLKRKHTASLESHYRSSKTVYFLTESELMEAANNVLVQVDEDQNL
;
A
#
# COMPACT_ATOMS: atom_id res chain seq x y z
N MET A 1 8.24 42.92 -3.55
CA MET A 1 8.76 42.19 -4.73
C MET A 1 7.57 41.51 -5.37
N LYS A 2 7.04 42.04 -6.49
CA LYS A 2 5.90 41.43 -7.19
C LYS A 2 6.36 40.11 -7.78
N MET A 3 5.69 39.01 -7.45
CA MET A 3 5.87 37.75 -8.18
C MET A 3 5.52 38.00 -9.65
N PRO A 4 6.25 37.40 -10.61
CA PRO A 4 5.87 37.50 -12.01
C PRO A 4 4.46 36.92 -12.19
N ASP A 5 3.61 37.63 -12.92
CA ASP A 5 2.35 37.10 -13.41
C ASP A 5 2.68 35.90 -14.33
N HIS A 6 2.64 34.69 -13.77
CA HIS A 6 2.66 33.48 -14.57
C HIS A 6 1.32 33.38 -15.30
N GLU A 7 1.21 33.98 -16.48
CA GLU A 7 0.12 33.69 -17.40
C GLU A 7 0.10 32.17 -17.65
N ALA A 8 -1.03 31.52 -17.39
CA ALA A 8 -1.16 30.10 -17.66
C ALA A 8 -0.96 29.84 -19.15
N THR A 9 -0.09 28.89 -19.45
CA THR A 9 0.23 28.49 -20.82
C THR A 9 -0.92 27.74 -21.49
N TYR A 10 -1.84 27.17 -20.70
CA TYR A 10 -2.98 26.37 -21.19
C TYR A 10 -4.27 26.75 -20.45
N ASP A 11 -5.39 26.66 -21.16
CA ASP A 11 -6.71 27.03 -20.64
C ASP A 11 -7.41 25.81 -20.02
N VAL A 12 -7.15 24.61 -20.57
CA VAL A 12 -7.60 23.33 -20.02
C VAL A 12 -6.45 22.34 -19.91
N ILE A 13 -6.31 21.72 -18.74
CA ILE A 13 -5.33 20.67 -18.48
C ILE A 13 -6.06 19.38 -18.11
N PHE A 14 -5.81 18.32 -18.86
CA PHE A 14 -6.26 16.96 -18.56
C PHE A 14 -5.18 16.21 -17.79
N VAL A 15 -5.49 15.66 -16.63
CA VAL A 15 -4.53 14.89 -15.84
C VAL A 15 -4.75 13.40 -16.05
N PHE A 16 -3.97 12.80 -16.96
CA PHE A 16 -4.02 11.38 -17.31
C PHE A 16 -3.12 10.55 -16.39
N GLY A 17 -3.57 9.36 -16.00
CA GLY A 17 -2.75 8.41 -15.26
C GLY A 17 -3.60 7.54 -14.32
N PRO A 18 -3.00 6.50 -13.73
CA PRO A 18 -3.72 5.61 -12.83
C PRO A 18 -4.32 6.38 -11.64
N PRO A 19 -5.39 5.88 -11.01
CA PRO A 19 -5.98 6.50 -9.83
C PRO A 19 -4.94 6.61 -8.70
N VAL A 20 -4.58 7.84 -8.32
CA VAL A 20 -3.67 8.15 -7.21
C VAL A 20 -4.29 9.27 -6.36
N PRO A 21 -4.17 9.22 -5.02
CA PRO A 21 -4.67 10.28 -4.16
C PRO A 21 -4.00 11.62 -4.47
N ASN A 22 -4.80 12.69 -4.49
CA ASN A 22 -4.36 14.09 -4.70
C ASN A 22 -3.48 14.26 -5.95
N LYS A 23 -3.89 13.67 -7.08
CA LYS A 23 -3.12 13.60 -8.34
C LYS A 23 -2.60 14.96 -8.82
N GLU A 24 -3.33 16.03 -8.55
CA GLU A 24 -2.98 17.42 -8.84
C GLU A 24 -1.69 17.90 -8.17
N LYS A 25 -1.31 17.33 -7.00
CA LYS A 25 -0.13 17.78 -6.26
C LYS A 25 1.18 17.46 -6.98
N TYR A 26 1.16 16.47 -7.86
CA TYR A 26 2.33 16.07 -8.64
C TYR A 26 2.54 16.95 -9.87
N LEU A 27 1.57 17.82 -10.18
CA LEU A 27 1.72 18.73 -11.32
C LEU A 27 2.82 19.76 -11.02
N PRO A 28 3.64 20.11 -12.04
CA PRO A 28 4.64 21.15 -11.88
C PRO A 28 3.96 22.49 -11.49
N PRO A 29 4.56 23.28 -10.57
CA PRO A 29 4.03 24.60 -10.23
C PRO A 29 3.87 25.51 -11.45
N THR A 30 4.73 25.35 -12.46
CA THR A 30 4.66 26.10 -13.74
C THR A 30 3.43 25.75 -14.58
N SER A 31 2.79 24.61 -14.34
CA SER A 31 1.60 24.16 -15.05
C SER A 31 0.30 24.67 -14.41
N LEU A 32 0.35 25.13 -13.17
CA LEU A 32 -0.84 25.56 -12.41
C LEU A 32 -0.78 27.06 -12.13
N ALA A 33 -1.62 27.83 -12.82
CA ALA A 33 -1.89 29.20 -12.42
C ALA A 33 -2.91 29.24 -11.26
N PRO A 34 -2.87 30.26 -10.38
CA PRO A 34 -3.79 30.41 -9.25
C PRO A 34 -5.28 30.42 -9.63
N SER A 35 -5.60 30.75 -10.88
CA SER A 35 -6.94 30.79 -11.46
C SER A 35 -7.50 29.44 -11.90
N HIS A 36 -6.78 28.33 -11.74
CA HIS A 36 -7.29 27.01 -12.11
C HIS A 36 -8.45 26.58 -11.21
N LYS A 37 -9.58 26.25 -11.84
CA LYS A 37 -10.68 25.53 -11.22
C LYS A 37 -10.47 24.04 -11.43
N ILE A 38 -10.35 23.32 -10.32
CA ILE A 38 -10.20 21.87 -10.31
C ILE A 38 -11.59 21.25 -10.42
N LEU A 39 -11.79 20.44 -11.46
CA LEU A 39 -12.99 19.62 -11.65
C LEU A 39 -12.57 18.16 -11.56
N CYS A 40 -12.87 17.52 -10.42
CA CYS A 40 -12.72 16.08 -10.25
C CYS A 40 -13.98 15.40 -10.78
N LEU A 41 -13.85 14.67 -11.90
CA LEU A 41 -14.99 14.07 -12.59
C LEU A 41 -15.69 13.02 -11.69
N GLU A 42 -14.91 12.22 -10.98
CA GLU A 42 -15.43 11.20 -10.07
C GLU A 42 -16.35 11.83 -9.01
N ASN A 43 -15.91 12.92 -8.35
CA ASN A 43 -16.72 13.62 -7.36
C ASN A 43 -17.98 14.22 -7.98
N ILE A 44 -17.86 14.83 -9.17
CA ILE A 44 -19.01 15.44 -9.86
C ILE A 44 -20.06 14.39 -10.22
N PHE A 45 -19.66 13.21 -10.70
CA PHE A 45 -20.59 12.12 -11.00
C PHE A 45 -21.18 11.49 -9.73
N GLN A 46 -20.44 11.44 -8.63
CA GLN A 46 -20.98 10.97 -7.34
C GLN A 46 -22.05 11.94 -6.80
N GLU A 47 -21.79 13.25 -6.87
CA GLU A 47 -22.75 14.29 -6.44
C GLU A 47 -23.94 14.41 -7.40
N ASN A 48 -23.73 14.17 -8.69
CA ASN A 48 -24.73 14.31 -9.74
C ASN A 48 -24.74 13.08 -10.67
N PRO A 49 -25.37 11.95 -10.28
CA PRO A 49 -25.32 10.70 -11.04
C PRO A 49 -25.95 10.77 -12.44
N SER A 50 -26.77 11.78 -12.72
CA SER A 50 -27.40 12.00 -14.02
C SER A 50 -26.47 12.69 -15.02
N PHE A 51 -25.31 13.21 -14.58
CA PHE A 51 -24.38 13.91 -15.45
C PHE A 51 -23.60 12.93 -16.32
N GLY A 52 -23.37 13.32 -17.57
CA GLY A 52 -22.47 12.64 -18.49
C GLY A 52 -21.29 13.50 -18.92
N LEU A 53 -20.47 12.97 -19.83
CA LEU A 53 -19.30 13.69 -20.38
C LEU A 53 -19.66 15.03 -21.02
N ARG A 54 -20.86 15.15 -21.60
CA ARG A 54 -21.34 16.41 -22.17
C ARG A 54 -21.49 17.48 -21.09
N ASP A 55 -22.01 17.14 -19.93
CA ASP A 55 -22.22 18.07 -18.82
C ASP A 55 -20.88 18.54 -18.26
N ILE A 56 -19.90 17.63 -18.13
CA ILE A 56 -18.52 17.99 -17.77
C ILE A 56 -17.92 18.97 -18.79
N ALA A 57 -18.08 18.72 -20.09
CA ALA A 57 -17.58 19.63 -21.12
C ALA A 57 -18.28 21.00 -21.05
N LEU A 58 -19.60 21.04 -20.77
CA LEU A 58 -20.34 22.28 -20.60
C LEU A 58 -19.92 23.05 -19.34
N LEU A 59 -19.69 22.37 -18.21
CA LEU A 59 -19.13 22.95 -16.99
C LEU A 59 -17.74 23.54 -17.22
N THR A 60 -16.91 22.83 -17.98
CA THR A 60 -15.58 23.31 -18.40
C THR A 60 -15.72 24.59 -19.21
N VAL A 61 -16.57 24.59 -20.25
CA VAL A 61 -16.84 25.77 -21.08
C VAL A 61 -17.40 26.94 -20.27
N ALA A 62 -18.28 26.68 -19.30
CA ALA A 62 -18.83 27.70 -18.44
C ALA A 62 -17.76 28.37 -17.55
N ASN A 63 -16.79 27.60 -17.06
CA ASN A 63 -15.64 28.14 -16.31
C ASN A 63 -14.71 28.96 -17.22
N LEU A 64 -14.39 28.44 -18.41
CA LEU A 64 -13.55 29.15 -19.39
C LEU A 64 -14.17 30.49 -19.82
N LYS A 65 -15.49 30.55 -20.01
CA LYS A 65 -16.20 31.81 -20.31
C LYS A 65 -16.15 32.83 -19.18
N LYS A 66 -15.88 32.40 -17.94
CA LYS A 66 -15.65 33.26 -16.79
C LYS A 66 -14.17 33.63 -16.61
N HIS A 67 -13.33 33.37 -17.62
CA HIS A 67 -11.88 33.58 -17.59
C HIS A 67 -11.12 32.74 -16.55
N ASN A 68 -11.71 31.64 -16.06
CA ASN A 68 -10.99 30.66 -15.26
C ASN A 68 -10.29 29.66 -16.19
N GLN A 69 -9.09 29.20 -15.82
CA GLN A 69 -8.55 27.96 -16.40
C GLN A 69 -9.15 26.76 -15.70
N VAL A 70 -9.09 25.59 -16.32
CA VAL A 70 -9.71 24.38 -15.79
C VAL A 70 -8.73 23.22 -15.75
N LEU A 71 -8.61 22.60 -14.58
CA LEU A 71 -7.91 21.34 -14.39
C LEU A 71 -8.95 20.22 -14.31
N LEU A 72 -8.93 19.30 -15.27
CA LEU A 72 -9.78 18.13 -15.28
C LEU A 72 -9.01 16.94 -14.69
N ILE A 73 -9.53 16.36 -13.62
CA ILE A 73 -8.93 15.21 -12.94
C ILE A 73 -9.86 14.01 -13.08
N ASP A 74 -9.32 12.95 -13.68
CA ASP A 74 -9.94 11.63 -13.83
C ASP A 74 -8.83 10.60 -14.16
N ASP A 75 -9.20 9.36 -14.48
CA ASP A 75 -8.30 8.34 -15.03
C ASP A 75 -7.93 8.64 -16.50
N PHE A 76 -8.86 9.24 -17.26
CA PHE A 76 -8.80 9.46 -18.71
C PHE A 76 -8.22 8.28 -19.52
N ARG A 77 -8.50 7.06 -19.08
CA ARG A 77 -7.89 5.84 -19.66
C ARG A 77 -8.25 5.63 -21.12
N LEU A 78 -9.47 5.98 -21.51
CA LEU A 78 -9.99 5.77 -22.86
C LEU A 78 -9.74 6.97 -23.77
N ARG A 79 -9.17 6.73 -24.95
CA ARG A 79 -8.99 7.75 -26.00
C ARG A 79 -10.33 8.38 -26.42
N ALA A 80 -11.38 7.58 -26.56
CA ALA A 80 -12.71 8.07 -26.93
C ALA A 80 -13.25 9.12 -25.95
N THR A 81 -13.01 8.94 -24.64
CA THR A 81 -13.40 9.91 -23.61
C THR A 81 -12.64 11.23 -23.77
N ARG A 82 -11.31 11.16 -23.94
CA ARG A 82 -10.46 12.34 -24.17
C ARG A 82 -10.89 13.08 -25.44
N ASP A 83 -10.94 12.38 -26.56
CA ASP A 83 -11.32 12.92 -27.88
C ASP A 83 -12.71 13.59 -27.83
N SER A 84 -13.69 12.96 -27.18
CA SER A 84 -15.04 13.51 -27.04
C SER A 84 -15.05 14.84 -26.28
N LEU A 85 -14.41 14.89 -25.11
CA LEU A 85 -14.32 16.11 -24.29
C LEU A 85 -13.61 17.24 -25.04
N ILE A 86 -12.45 16.96 -25.62
CA ILE A 86 -11.66 17.94 -26.38
C ILE A 86 -12.47 18.49 -27.55
N LYS A 87 -13.18 17.63 -28.28
CA LYS A 87 -13.97 18.02 -29.45
C LYS A 87 -15.15 18.91 -29.05
N ILE A 88 -15.82 18.64 -27.93
CA ILE A 88 -16.92 19.48 -27.44
C ILE A 88 -16.40 20.84 -26.95
N ILE A 89 -15.30 20.85 -26.18
CA ILE A 89 -14.69 22.08 -25.66
C ILE A 89 -14.21 22.96 -26.82
N SER A 90 -13.41 22.39 -27.73
CA SER A 90 -12.82 23.12 -28.87
C SER A 90 -13.88 23.64 -29.84
N ARG A 91 -15.01 22.94 -30.02
CA ARG A 91 -16.13 23.46 -30.83
C ARG A 91 -16.79 24.69 -30.21
N LYS A 92 -16.82 24.79 -28.88
CA LYS A 92 -17.47 25.90 -28.15
C LYS A 92 -16.52 27.05 -27.86
N ILE A 93 -15.22 26.78 -27.74
CA ILE A 93 -14.16 27.76 -27.51
C ILE A 93 -12.98 27.39 -28.44
N PRO A 94 -13.00 27.81 -29.72
CA PRO A 94 -12.00 27.41 -30.71
C PRO A 94 -10.57 27.85 -30.40
N SER A 95 -10.39 28.93 -29.65
CA SER A 95 -9.09 29.45 -29.22
C SER A 95 -8.51 28.72 -27.99
N CYS A 96 -9.22 27.73 -27.45
CA CYS A 96 -8.83 27.03 -26.23
C CYS A 96 -7.54 26.22 -26.44
N ARG A 97 -6.52 26.49 -25.63
CA ARG A 97 -5.28 25.71 -25.56
C ARG A 97 -5.46 24.58 -24.56
N VAL A 98 -5.29 23.34 -25.03
CA VAL A 98 -5.49 22.13 -24.23
C VAL A 98 -4.16 21.39 -24.06
N GLN A 99 -3.87 20.98 -22.83
CA GLN A 99 -2.73 20.14 -22.50
C GLN A 99 -3.19 18.82 -21.88
N LEU A 100 -2.47 17.74 -22.17
CA LEU A 100 -2.56 16.47 -21.46
C LEU A 100 -1.29 16.29 -20.63
N VAL A 101 -1.44 16.18 -19.32
CA VAL A 101 -0.34 15.88 -18.41
C VAL A 101 -0.49 14.45 -17.92
N GLN A 102 0.50 13.61 -18.23
CA GLN A 102 0.57 12.23 -17.77
C GLN A 102 1.27 12.20 -16.41
N VAL A 103 0.56 11.78 -15.36
CA VAL A 103 1.10 11.66 -14.00
C VAL A 103 1.27 10.17 -13.70
N LEU A 104 2.50 9.68 -13.78
CA LEU A 104 2.83 8.25 -13.72
C LEU A 104 3.78 7.94 -12.55
N PRO A 105 3.60 6.82 -11.83
CA PRO A 105 4.52 6.44 -10.78
C PRO A 105 5.88 6.03 -11.37
N LEU A 106 6.97 6.52 -10.79
CA LEU A 106 8.33 6.21 -11.25
C LEU A 106 8.69 4.72 -11.15
N TYR A 107 8.12 4.01 -10.18
CA TYR A 107 8.39 2.59 -9.89
C TYR A 107 7.16 1.69 -10.00
N GLY A 108 6.11 2.13 -10.71
CA GLY A 108 5.02 1.23 -11.09
C GLY A 108 3.96 0.96 -10.02
N TYR A 109 3.27 -0.18 -10.16
CA TYR A 109 2.11 -0.58 -9.36
C TYR A 109 2.38 -0.56 -7.85
N GLN A 110 3.47 -1.17 -7.42
CA GLN A 110 3.82 -1.28 -6.00
C GLN A 110 3.95 0.10 -5.35
N GLN A 111 4.64 1.06 -6.00
CA GLN A 111 4.74 2.43 -5.50
C GLN A 111 3.36 3.06 -5.31
N LEU A 112 2.48 2.90 -6.31
CA LEU A 112 1.15 3.49 -6.26
C LEU A 112 0.33 2.91 -5.11
N MET A 113 0.37 1.60 -4.90
CA MET A 113 -0.34 0.96 -3.79
C MET A 113 0.19 1.42 -2.42
N TRP A 114 1.51 1.62 -2.28
CA TRP A 114 2.09 2.26 -1.09
C TRP A 114 1.57 3.69 -0.89
N GLN A 115 1.46 4.49 -1.95
CA GLN A 115 0.93 5.86 -1.88
C GLN A 115 -0.53 5.89 -1.40
N TRP A 116 -1.36 4.93 -1.83
CA TRP A 116 -2.72 4.76 -1.33
C TRP A 116 -2.75 4.45 0.17
N GLN A 117 -1.90 3.54 0.63
CA GLN A 117 -1.84 3.19 2.06
C GLN A 117 -1.37 4.36 2.93
N PHE A 118 -0.46 5.20 2.43
CA PHE A 118 -0.07 6.44 3.12
C PHE A 118 -1.22 7.43 3.20
N ALA A 119 -1.97 7.62 2.11
CA ALA A 119 -3.13 8.50 2.13
C ALA A 119 -4.17 8.01 3.16
N TYR A 120 -4.45 6.71 3.21
CA TYR A 120 -5.36 6.14 4.22
C TYR A 120 -4.87 6.35 5.66
N ALA A 121 -3.55 6.21 5.89
CA ALA A 121 -2.95 6.46 7.19
C ALA A 121 -3.12 7.93 7.64
N ASP A 122 -3.06 8.87 6.71
CA ASP A 122 -3.26 10.31 6.93
C ASP A 122 -4.76 10.71 6.99
N GLY A 123 -5.68 9.74 6.98
CA GLY A 123 -7.12 9.97 7.11
C GLY A 123 -7.82 10.30 5.80
N TYR A 124 -7.20 10.05 4.64
CA TYR A 124 -7.88 10.14 3.36
C TYR A 124 -9.06 9.16 3.31
N THR A 125 -10.26 9.69 3.08
CA THR A 125 -11.51 8.93 3.21
C THR A 125 -12.02 8.38 1.89
N ALA A 126 -11.53 8.86 0.74
CA ALA A 126 -11.94 8.31 -0.54
C ALA A 126 -11.39 6.89 -0.68
N VAL A 127 -12.29 5.91 -0.68
CA VAL A 127 -11.94 4.50 -0.74
C VAL A 127 -11.78 4.11 -2.21
N LEU A 128 -10.63 3.54 -2.56
CA LEU A 128 -10.50 2.77 -3.79
C LEU A 128 -11.45 1.57 -3.70
N LYS A 129 -12.63 1.69 -4.32
CA LYS A 129 -13.71 0.68 -4.24
C LYS A 129 -13.32 -0.64 -4.90
N ASP A 130 -12.42 -0.59 -5.87
CA ASP A 130 -11.95 -1.76 -6.60
C ASP A 130 -10.46 -1.64 -6.96
N GLU A 131 -9.62 -2.49 -6.34
CA GLU A 131 -8.19 -2.60 -6.64
C GLU A 131 -7.93 -3.03 -8.08
N SER A 132 -8.87 -3.76 -8.71
CA SER A 132 -8.75 -4.19 -10.11
C SER A 132 -8.62 -3.01 -11.06
N ILE A 133 -9.27 -1.88 -10.74
CA ILE A 133 -9.16 -0.66 -11.53
C ILE A 133 -7.71 -0.21 -11.59
N VAL A 134 -6.98 -0.23 -10.48
CA VAL A 134 -5.56 0.16 -10.46
C VAL A 134 -4.70 -0.94 -11.07
N LYS A 135 -4.94 -2.20 -10.70
CA LYS A 135 -4.15 -3.34 -11.17
C LYS A 135 -4.14 -3.48 -12.69
N ASN A 136 -5.28 -3.26 -13.34
CA ASN A 136 -5.42 -3.36 -14.80
C ASN A 136 -4.65 -2.27 -15.57
N TRP A 137 -4.16 -1.21 -14.91
CA TRP A 137 -3.26 -0.26 -15.55
C TRP A 137 -1.86 -0.83 -15.77
N PHE A 138 -1.46 -1.89 -15.08
CA PHE A 138 -0.09 -2.33 -15.02
C PHE A 138 0.10 -3.75 -15.56
N ASP A 139 1.20 -3.95 -16.26
CA ASP A 139 1.64 -5.25 -16.71
C ASP A 139 2.21 -6.02 -15.52
N VAL A 140 1.71 -7.24 -15.32
CA VAL A 140 2.03 -8.07 -14.15
C VAL A 140 3.51 -8.46 -14.11
N SER A 141 4.20 -8.49 -15.25
CA SER A 141 5.58 -8.94 -15.34
C SER A 141 6.61 -7.82 -15.13
N THR A 142 6.25 -6.59 -15.49
CA THR A 142 7.14 -5.43 -15.49
C THR A 142 6.77 -4.37 -14.47
N ASP A 143 5.58 -4.45 -13.84
CA ASP A 143 4.97 -3.41 -12.99
C ASP A 143 4.81 -2.04 -13.69
N ASN A 144 5.02 -1.96 -15.00
CA ASN A 144 4.88 -0.75 -15.80
C ASN A 144 3.46 -0.61 -16.36
N ILE A 145 3.12 0.58 -16.87
CA ILE A 145 1.81 0.80 -17.49
C ILE A 145 1.64 -0.13 -18.71
N ASP A 146 0.57 -0.91 -18.69
CA ASP A 146 0.20 -1.83 -19.77
C ASP A 146 -0.68 -1.11 -20.80
N TYR A 147 -0.04 -0.69 -21.89
CA TYR A 147 -0.73 -0.14 -23.05
C TYR A 147 -1.15 -1.23 -24.06
N GLU A 148 -0.72 -2.48 -23.89
CA GLU A 148 -0.93 -3.57 -24.84
C GLU A 148 -2.22 -4.32 -24.60
N SER A 149 -2.69 -4.44 -23.35
CA SER A 149 -3.99 -5.06 -23.03
C SER A 149 -5.21 -4.31 -23.58
N GLY A 150 -5.04 -3.06 -24.01
CA GLY A 150 -6.14 -2.21 -24.46
C GLY A 150 -7.01 -1.64 -23.34
N TYR A 151 -6.69 -1.92 -22.06
CA TYR A 151 -7.38 -1.32 -20.92
C TYR A 151 -7.12 0.20 -20.84
N VAL A 152 -5.89 0.62 -21.14
CA VAL A 152 -5.45 2.03 -21.19
C VAL A 152 -4.98 2.36 -22.59
N ALA A 153 -5.58 3.39 -23.19
CA ALA A 153 -5.16 3.89 -24.49
C ALA A 153 -4.00 4.89 -24.33
N LYS A 154 -2.81 4.49 -24.78
CA LYS A 154 -1.63 5.36 -24.83
C LYS A 154 -1.95 6.65 -25.59
N PRO A 155 -1.70 7.84 -25.01
CA PRO A 155 -1.94 9.10 -25.70
C PRO A 155 -1.12 9.23 -27.00
N SER A 156 -1.80 9.32 -28.15
CA SER A 156 -1.15 9.37 -29.48
C SER A 156 -1.04 10.79 -30.05
N GLU A 157 -0.12 11.01 -31.00
CA GLU A 157 0.07 12.34 -31.62
C GLU A 157 -1.19 12.83 -32.36
N ASP A 158 -2.04 11.89 -32.79
CA ASP A 158 -3.30 12.18 -33.50
C ASP A 158 -4.31 12.97 -32.66
N GLU A 159 -4.18 12.91 -31.33
CA GLU A 159 -5.05 13.67 -30.40
C GLU A 159 -4.75 15.18 -30.47
N LYS A 160 -3.65 15.61 -31.13
CA LYS A 160 -3.23 17.02 -31.30
C LYS A 160 -3.14 17.80 -29.99
N LEU A 161 -2.83 17.10 -28.90
CA LEU A 161 -2.65 17.67 -27.57
C LEU A 161 -1.18 17.95 -27.32
N ASN A 162 -0.87 19.06 -26.65
CA ASN A 162 0.44 19.19 -26.04
C ASN A 162 0.54 18.19 -24.88
N LYS A 163 1.56 17.35 -24.89
CA LYS A 163 1.76 16.30 -23.89
C LYS A 163 2.94 16.63 -23.00
N MET A 164 2.72 16.45 -21.70
CA MET A 164 3.78 16.46 -20.70
C MET A 164 3.72 15.18 -19.90
N THR A 165 4.86 14.57 -19.61
CA THR A 165 4.95 13.42 -18.71
C THR A 165 5.65 13.82 -17.43
N VAL A 166 5.03 13.47 -16.31
CA VAL A 166 5.54 13.67 -14.97
C VAL A 166 5.64 12.31 -14.30
N ASN A 167 6.87 11.90 -14.01
CA ASN A 167 7.12 10.71 -13.22
C ASN A 167 7.30 11.13 -11.76
N TYR A 168 6.39 10.73 -10.88
CA TYR A 168 6.44 11.08 -9.46
C TYR A 168 7.06 9.96 -8.63
N PRO A 169 7.90 10.26 -7.61
CA PRO A 169 8.39 9.28 -6.66
C PRO A 169 7.33 8.94 -5.60
N LEU A 170 7.60 7.98 -4.72
CA LEU A 170 6.81 7.81 -3.50
C LEU A 170 7.02 9.03 -2.60
N GLU A 171 5.95 9.74 -2.25
CA GLU A 171 6.01 10.96 -1.45
C GLU A 171 5.25 10.82 -0.13
N ILE A 172 5.85 11.37 0.92
CA ILE A 172 5.27 11.44 2.25
C ILE A 172 5.27 12.90 2.69
N GLU A 173 4.11 13.37 3.14
CA GLU A 173 3.97 14.69 3.75
C GLU A 173 3.95 14.50 5.26
N THR A 174 5.03 14.91 5.92
CA THR A 174 5.13 14.81 7.38
C THR A 174 6.00 15.92 7.93
N ALA A 175 5.67 16.40 9.12
CA ALA A 175 6.45 17.41 9.84
C ALA A 175 7.68 16.80 10.55
N TYR A 176 7.87 15.48 10.47
CA TYR A 176 8.90 14.79 11.24
C TYR A 176 9.47 13.57 10.52
N LYS A 177 10.71 13.20 10.89
CA LYS A 177 11.41 12.07 10.29
C LYS A 177 10.84 10.73 10.75
N LEU A 178 10.53 9.87 9.77
CA LEU A 178 10.22 8.46 9.97
C LEU A 178 11.44 7.74 10.56
N SER A 179 11.43 7.52 11.87
CA SER A 179 12.65 7.19 12.62
C SER A 179 12.45 6.19 13.76
N ILE A 180 11.21 5.78 14.00
CA ILE A 180 10.84 4.92 15.12
C ILE A 180 11.06 3.44 14.76
N PRO A 181 11.88 2.70 15.51
CA PRO A 181 12.02 1.25 15.29
C PRO A 181 10.73 0.52 15.70
N VAL A 182 10.50 -0.63 15.10
CA VAL A 182 9.30 -1.44 15.37
C VAL A 182 9.61 -2.92 15.47
N LEU A 183 9.03 -3.57 16.47
CA LEU A 183 8.93 -5.02 16.56
C LEU A 183 7.54 -5.42 16.07
N PHE A 184 7.48 -5.94 14.85
CA PHE A 184 6.26 -6.56 14.33
C PHE A 184 6.17 -8.00 14.79
N ILE A 185 5.01 -8.44 15.24
CA ILE A 185 4.77 -9.81 15.71
C ILE A 185 3.54 -10.35 14.99
N GLN A 186 3.67 -11.45 14.27
CA GLN A 186 2.50 -12.16 13.75
C GLN A 186 1.74 -12.80 14.92
N TRP A 187 0.44 -12.55 15.01
CA TRP A 187 -0.41 -13.26 15.96
C TRP A 187 -0.70 -14.69 15.51
N GLN A 188 -0.57 -15.66 16.42
CA GLN A 188 -0.95 -17.07 16.25
C GLN A 188 -1.42 -17.60 17.61
N SER A 189 -2.70 -17.91 17.76
CA SER A 189 -3.29 -18.17 19.08
C SER A 189 -2.75 -19.45 19.73
N GLU A 190 -2.40 -20.47 18.95
CA GLU A 190 -1.87 -21.74 19.44
C GLU A 190 -0.52 -21.56 20.14
N LEU A 191 0.35 -20.70 19.59
CA LEU A 191 1.68 -20.44 20.14
C LEU A 191 1.61 -19.67 21.46
N PHE A 192 0.64 -18.76 21.58
CA PHE A 192 0.50 -17.90 22.75
C PHE A 192 -0.40 -18.48 23.84
N ASN A 193 -1.02 -19.66 23.64
CA ASN A 193 -1.69 -20.37 24.72
C ASN A 193 -0.70 -21.09 25.66
N ASN A 194 0.55 -21.29 25.23
CA ASN A 194 1.61 -21.84 26.08
C ASN A 194 2.18 -20.75 27.00
N GLU A 195 2.04 -20.92 28.32
CA GLU A 195 2.54 -19.97 29.34
C GLU A 195 4.04 -19.71 29.25
N GLU A 196 4.86 -20.70 28.89
CA GLU A 196 6.30 -20.52 28.71
C GLU A 196 6.59 -19.54 27.58
N ASN A 197 5.92 -19.72 26.43
CA ASN A 197 6.04 -18.83 25.28
C ASN A 197 5.58 -17.41 25.63
N LYS A 198 4.51 -17.25 26.42
CA LYS A 198 4.04 -15.93 26.89
C LYS A 198 5.12 -15.22 27.71
N LEU A 199 5.73 -15.93 28.67
CA LEU A 199 6.77 -15.38 29.54
C LEU A 199 8.06 -15.03 28.79
N GLN A 200 8.46 -15.88 27.84
CA GLN A 200 9.61 -15.61 26.98
C GLN A 200 9.37 -14.39 26.10
N LEU A 201 8.19 -14.29 25.47
CA LEU A 201 7.83 -13.12 24.67
C LEU A 201 7.82 -11.82 25.49
N MET A 202 7.26 -11.86 26.71
CA MET A 202 7.28 -10.72 27.64
C MET A 202 8.72 -10.29 27.96
N THR A 203 9.59 -11.25 28.28
CA THR A 203 11.00 -10.99 28.58
C THR A 203 11.70 -10.34 27.40
N ILE A 204 11.44 -10.86 26.21
CA ILE A 204 12.02 -10.36 24.97
C ILE A 204 11.52 -8.94 24.65
N CYS A 205 10.20 -8.70 24.68
CA CYS A 205 9.64 -7.37 24.46
C CYS A 205 10.20 -6.36 25.46
N SER A 206 10.30 -6.73 26.74
CA SER A 206 10.88 -5.88 27.80
C SER A 206 12.33 -5.50 27.51
N LYS A 207 13.16 -6.49 27.14
CA LYS A 207 14.55 -6.27 26.75
C LYS A 207 14.67 -5.42 25.47
N TRP A 208 13.78 -5.57 24.49
CA TRP A 208 13.81 -4.77 23.28
C TRP A 208 13.44 -3.30 23.56
N ILE A 209 12.40 -3.08 24.37
CA ILE A 209 11.94 -1.75 24.78
C ILE A 209 13.02 -1.01 25.57
N SER A 210 13.79 -1.70 26.41
CA SER A 210 14.88 -1.05 27.16
C SER A 210 15.99 -0.49 26.25
N HIS A 211 16.19 -1.09 25.07
CA HIS A 211 17.11 -0.58 24.04
C HIS A 211 16.46 0.49 23.14
N TYR A 212 15.15 0.40 22.92
CA TYR A 212 14.39 1.28 22.03
C TYR A 212 13.19 1.86 22.77
N THR A 213 13.44 2.83 23.65
CA THR A 213 12.45 3.37 24.61
C THR A 213 11.19 3.94 23.97
N VAL A 214 11.27 4.54 22.78
CA VAL A 214 10.12 5.01 22.01
C VAL A 214 9.73 4.08 20.85
N GLY A 215 10.31 2.88 20.80
CA GLY A 215 10.02 1.87 19.79
C GLY A 215 8.58 1.37 19.89
N ARG A 216 8.03 0.86 18.79
CA ARG A 216 6.68 0.29 18.73
C ARG A 216 6.72 -1.22 18.80
N VAL A 217 5.82 -1.82 19.57
CA VAL A 217 5.50 -3.25 19.47
C VAL A 217 4.12 -3.35 18.82
N ILE A 218 4.05 -3.96 17.65
CA ILE A 218 2.81 -4.02 16.85
C ILE A 218 2.52 -5.47 16.46
N PHE A 219 1.38 -5.98 16.89
CA PHE A 219 0.86 -7.27 16.46
C PHE A 219 0.10 -7.12 15.13
N ILE A 220 0.34 -8.03 14.19
CA ILE A 220 -0.47 -8.14 12.97
C ILE A 220 -1.34 -9.38 13.09
N CYS A 221 -2.66 -9.17 13.02
CA CYS A 221 -3.68 -10.18 13.25
C CYS A 221 -4.50 -10.39 11.98
N ASP A 222 -4.18 -11.45 11.22
CA ASP A 222 -4.85 -11.82 9.96
C ASP A 222 -5.55 -13.21 10.02
N SER A 223 -5.36 -13.94 11.13
CA SER A 223 -5.74 -15.35 11.30
C SER A 223 -7.25 -15.64 11.28
N PHE A 224 -8.10 -14.61 11.38
CA PHE A 224 -9.56 -14.73 11.44
C PHE A 224 -10.22 -15.35 10.20
N ARG A 225 -9.47 -15.53 9.11
CA ARG A 225 -9.97 -16.17 7.89
C ARG A 225 -9.97 -17.70 7.93
N LYS A 226 -9.27 -18.33 8.88
CA LYS A 226 -9.12 -19.79 8.92
C LYS A 226 -10.06 -20.50 9.90
N THR A 227 -10.50 -19.83 10.96
CA THR A 227 -11.17 -20.49 12.11
C THR A 227 -12.70 -20.36 12.13
N GLY A 228 -13.30 -19.54 11.26
CA GLY A 228 -14.77 -19.38 11.18
C GLY A 228 -15.40 -18.61 12.35
N ASP A 229 -14.76 -18.55 13.53
CA ASP A 229 -15.17 -17.75 14.68
C ASP A 229 -14.19 -16.60 14.94
N VAL A 230 -14.46 -15.48 14.25
CA VAL A 230 -13.70 -14.22 14.33
C VAL A 230 -13.73 -13.65 15.75
N SER A 231 -14.83 -13.87 16.49
CA SER A 231 -15.08 -13.22 17.78
C SER A 231 -14.24 -13.83 18.91
N PHE A 232 -14.12 -15.16 18.93
CA PHE A 232 -13.38 -15.89 19.96
C PHE A 232 -11.86 -15.72 19.84
N GLU A 233 -11.33 -15.80 18.62
CA GLU A 233 -9.89 -15.58 18.38
C GLU A 233 -9.48 -14.14 18.73
N PHE A 234 -10.38 -13.17 18.54
CA PHE A 234 -10.08 -11.78 18.81
C PHE A 234 -10.09 -11.48 20.31
N PHE A 235 -10.96 -12.15 21.06
CA PHE A 235 -10.94 -12.10 22.51
C PHE A 235 -9.57 -12.54 23.06
N LYS A 236 -9.02 -13.66 22.56
CA LYS A 236 -7.68 -14.14 22.97
C LYS A 236 -6.56 -13.14 22.64
N VAL A 237 -6.59 -12.53 21.46
CA VAL A 237 -5.64 -11.47 21.07
C VAL A 237 -5.68 -10.34 22.10
N LYS A 238 -6.87 -9.84 22.39
CA LYS A 238 -7.08 -8.73 23.31
C LYS A 238 -6.59 -9.05 24.71
N GLU A 239 -6.95 -10.22 25.25
CA GLU A 239 -6.52 -10.62 26.58
C GLU A 239 -5.00 -10.75 26.68
N PHE A 240 -4.36 -11.39 25.70
CA PHE A 240 -2.92 -11.55 25.70
C PHE A 240 -2.19 -10.21 25.58
N ILE A 241 -2.57 -9.36 24.63
CA ILE A 241 -1.89 -8.09 24.42
C ILE A 241 -2.14 -7.14 25.61
N LYS A 242 -3.34 -7.18 26.20
CA LYS A 242 -3.64 -6.46 27.44
C LYS A 242 -2.73 -6.94 28.58
N TRP A 243 -2.63 -8.26 28.80
CA TRP A 243 -1.71 -8.85 29.77
C TRP A 243 -0.27 -8.38 29.53
N LEU A 244 0.20 -8.43 28.28
CA LEU A 244 1.55 -8.00 27.92
C LEU A 244 1.77 -6.52 28.21
N SER A 245 0.81 -5.65 27.85
CA SER A 245 0.88 -4.20 28.08
C SER A 245 0.90 -3.81 29.57
N LEU A 246 0.36 -4.66 30.44
CA LEU A 246 0.45 -4.48 31.90
C LEU A 246 1.84 -4.85 32.46
N LYS A 247 2.64 -5.60 31.70
CA LYS A 247 3.97 -6.08 32.09
C LYS A 247 5.11 -5.29 31.48
N ILE A 248 4.90 -4.76 30.27
CA ILE A 248 5.86 -3.93 29.58
C ILE A 248 5.34 -2.49 29.61
N ASN A 249 6.01 -1.59 30.34
CA ASN A 249 5.59 -0.20 30.61
C ASN A 249 5.62 0.68 29.32
N THR A 250 4.96 0.25 28.26
CA THR A 250 5.00 0.83 26.90
C THR A 250 3.72 0.43 26.18
N PRO A 251 3.12 1.33 25.39
CA PRO A 251 1.95 0.99 24.59
C PRO A 251 2.23 -0.15 23.62
N VAL A 252 1.31 -1.12 23.58
CA VAL A 252 1.33 -2.20 22.61
C VAL A 252 0.20 -1.99 21.62
N TYR A 253 0.48 -2.17 20.34
CA TYR A 253 -0.51 -1.96 19.29
C TYR A 253 -0.87 -3.29 18.64
N ALA A 254 -2.07 -3.35 18.06
CA ALA A 254 -2.46 -4.42 17.16
C ALA A 254 -3.13 -3.84 15.92
N ALA A 255 -2.86 -4.42 14.77
CA ALA A 255 -3.53 -4.12 13.52
C ALA A 255 -4.20 -5.40 13.02
N GLN A 256 -5.52 -5.31 12.90
CA GLN A 256 -6.37 -6.38 12.45
C GLN A 256 -6.98 -6.02 11.09
N LEU A 257 -7.17 -7.04 10.29
CA LEU A 257 -7.94 -6.98 9.07
C LEU A 257 -9.36 -7.48 9.36
N ASP A 258 -10.37 -6.60 9.29
CA ASP A 258 -11.79 -6.94 9.39
C ASP A 258 -12.22 -7.94 8.29
N PRO A 259 -12.56 -9.19 8.64
CA PRO A 259 -12.89 -10.22 7.66
C PRO A 259 -14.19 -9.95 6.89
N LEU A 260 -15.07 -9.09 7.40
CA LEU A 260 -16.34 -8.72 6.74
C LEU A 260 -16.19 -7.59 5.74
N SER A 261 -15.05 -6.90 5.76
CA SER A 261 -14.77 -5.79 4.86
C SER A 261 -14.10 -6.29 3.56
N SER A 262 -14.46 -5.67 2.43
CA SER A 262 -13.78 -5.92 1.15
C SER A 262 -12.41 -5.24 1.16
N GLN A 263 -11.44 -5.88 1.82
CA GLN A 263 -10.06 -5.43 1.81
C GLN A 263 -9.46 -5.64 0.42
N GLY A 264 -8.73 -4.63 -0.07
CA GLY A 264 -7.85 -4.84 -1.22
C GLY A 264 -6.88 -5.99 -0.98
N SER A 265 -6.59 -6.78 -2.02
CA SER A 265 -5.59 -7.86 -2.00
C SER A 265 -4.22 -7.37 -1.57
N PHE A 266 -3.92 -6.08 -1.75
CA PHE A 266 -2.66 -5.50 -1.32
C PHE A 266 -2.49 -5.40 0.21
N CYS A 267 -3.59 -5.32 0.98
CA CYS A 267 -3.52 -5.23 2.44
C CYS A 267 -3.19 -6.56 3.12
N LEU A 268 -3.38 -7.67 2.40
CA LEU A 268 -3.24 -9.03 2.93
C LEU A 268 -1.83 -9.59 2.68
N PRO A 269 -1.24 -10.32 3.63
CA PRO A 269 -0.07 -11.15 3.35
C PRO A 269 -0.34 -12.07 2.14
N PRO A 270 0.64 -12.25 1.23
CA PRO A 270 2.04 -11.81 1.29
C PRO A 270 2.32 -10.36 0.87
N SER A 271 1.30 -9.55 0.56
CA SER A 271 1.49 -8.16 0.14
C SER A 271 1.75 -7.23 1.35
N PRO A 272 2.57 -6.16 1.19
CA PRO A 272 3.00 -5.30 2.30
C PRO A 272 2.02 -4.18 2.67
N GLY A 273 0.75 -4.22 2.26
CA GLY A 273 -0.18 -3.09 2.41
C GLY A 273 -0.46 -2.68 3.85
N ILE A 274 -0.68 -3.64 4.75
CA ILE A 274 -0.84 -3.34 6.18
C ILE A 274 0.43 -2.71 6.79
N ILE A 275 1.61 -3.16 6.34
CA ILE A 275 2.89 -2.58 6.76
C ILE A 275 3.03 -1.15 6.22
N ALA A 276 2.64 -0.90 4.97
CA ALA A 276 2.68 0.43 4.37
C ALA A 276 1.76 1.43 5.11
N PHE A 277 0.56 0.97 5.50
CA PHE A 277 -0.35 1.77 6.32
C PHE A 277 0.27 2.10 7.70
N LEU A 278 0.79 1.09 8.40
CA LEU A 278 1.41 1.27 9.72
C LEU A 278 2.70 2.10 9.65
N TYR A 279 3.44 2.02 8.54
CA TYR A 279 4.68 2.75 8.31
C TYR A 279 4.50 4.26 8.48
N GLN A 280 3.53 4.82 7.76
CA GLN A 280 3.22 6.24 7.82
C GLN A 280 2.58 6.58 9.17
N ARG A 281 1.55 5.83 9.56
CA ARG A 281 0.76 6.13 10.76
C ARG A 281 1.56 6.13 12.06
N HIS A 282 2.51 5.20 12.21
CA HIS A 282 3.34 5.08 13.41
C HIS A 282 4.73 5.71 13.28
N SER A 283 5.00 6.43 12.18
CA SER A 283 6.28 7.12 11.94
C SER A 283 7.49 6.18 11.90
N LEU A 284 7.30 4.98 11.34
CA LEU A 284 8.23 3.86 11.48
C LEU A 284 9.45 4.01 10.58
N ASN A 285 10.58 3.47 11.04
CA ASN A 285 11.75 3.25 10.20
C ASN A 285 11.93 1.75 9.97
N LEU A 286 11.41 1.26 8.83
CA LEU A 286 11.49 -0.16 8.47
C LEU A 286 12.93 -0.67 8.37
N GLN A 287 13.87 0.22 8.06
CA GLN A 287 15.28 -0.11 7.83
C GLN A 287 16.16 0.18 9.05
N SER A 288 15.55 0.47 10.19
CA SER A 288 16.27 0.61 11.46
C SER A 288 16.88 -0.73 11.88
N LYS A 289 18.06 -0.67 12.51
CA LYS A 289 18.67 -1.83 13.19
C LYS A 289 17.82 -2.37 14.35
N GLY A 290 16.85 -1.60 14.84
CA GLY A 290 15.87 -2.05 15.83
C GLY A 290 14.62 -2.68 15.22
N THR A 291 14.39 -2.52 13.92
CA THR A 291 13.18 -3.02 13.27
C THR A 291 13.31 -4.47 12.86
N CYS A 292 12.33 -5.29 13.27
CA CYS A 292 12.27 -6.70 12.95
C CYS A 292 10.82 -7.17 12.85
N TYR A 293 10.57 -8.15 11.98
CA TYR A 293 9.30 -8.85 11.85
C TYR A 293 9.43 -10.29 12.31
N ILE A 294 8.69 -10.67 13.34
CA ILE A 294 8.62 -12.04 13.83
C ILE A 294 7.42 -12.72 13.18
N TYR A 295 7.69 -13.71 12.33
CA TYR A 295 6.68 -14.42 11.55
C TYR A 295 6.60 -15.88 11.96
N GLU A 296 5.46 -16.50 11.69
CA GLU A 296 5.28 -17.95 11.74
C GLU A 296 5.02 -18.51 10.34
N THR A 297 4.20 -17.83 9.54
CA THR A 297 3.80 -18.32 8.22
C THR A 297 4.66 -17.75 7.09
N TYR A 298 4.72 -18.49 5.99
CA TYR A 298 5.46 -18.10 4.79
C TYR A 298 4.95 -16.79 4.18
N ASP A 299 3.64 -16.56 4.16
CA ASP A 299 3.05 -15.33 3.61
C ASP A 299 3.53 -14.09 4.39
N HIS A 300 3.60 -14.17 5.71
CA HIS A 300 4.12 -13.08 6.54
C HIS A 300 5.61 -12.85 6.37
N MET A 301 6.39 -13.93 6.16
CA MET A 301 7.80 -13.81 5.78
C MET A 301 7.93 -13.03 4.46
N GLN A 302 7.15 -13.38 3.44
CA GLN A 302 7.16 -12.69 2.14
C GLN A 302 6.70 -11.23 2.25
N MET A 303 5.69 -10.95 3.07
CA MET A 303 5.24 -9.59 3.35
C MET A 303 6.36 -8.74 3.95
N ALA A 304 7.05 -9.25 4.97
CA ALA A 304 8.17 -8.56 5.59
C ALA A 304 9.31 -8.32 4.58
N GLN A 305 9.66 -9.32 3.79
CA GLN A 305 10.70 -9.22 2.75
C GLN A 305 10.34 -8.18 1.67
N SER A 306 9.08 -8.15 1.24
CA SER A 306 8.56 -7.19 0.25
C SER A 306 8.61 -5.75 0.76
N ALA A 307 8.47 -5.54 2.07
CA ALA A 307 8.66 -4.24 2.72
C ALA A 307 10.14 -3.93 3.03
N GLY A 308 11.07 -4.84 2.72
CA GLY A 308 12.49 -4.69 3.04
C GLY A 308 12.83 -4.90 4.52
N ILE A 309 11.94 -5.50 5.31
CA ILE A 309 12.11 -5.67 6.76
C ILE A 309 12.85 -6.97 7.09
N ARG A 310 13.83 -6.87 7.98
CA ARG A 310 14.49 -8.05 8.57
C ARG A 310 13.50 -8.87 9.36
N ASN A 311 13.53 -10.18 9.17
CA ASN A 311 12.54 -11.08 9.74
C ASN A 311 13.18 -12.31 10.36
N ILE A 312 12.47 -12.91 11.33
CA ILE A 312 12.88 -14.11 12.07
C ILE A 312 11.65 -14.98 12.34
N LYS A 313 11.82 -16.30 12.28
CA LYS A 313 10.74 -17.23 12.60
C LYS A 313 10.45 -17.23 14.10
N MET A 314 9.18 -17.31 14.48
CA MET A 314 8.71 -17.25 15.87
C MET A 314 9.37 -18.32 16.74
N SER A 315 9.46 -19.57 16.27
CA SER A 315 10.11 -20.65 17.00
C SER A 315 11.56 -20.30 17.38
N THR A 316 12.35 -19.84 16.41
CA THR A 316 13.73 -19.40 16.63
C THR A 316 13.83 -18.19 17.57
N PHE A 317 12.85 -17.30 17.48
CA PHE A 317 12.79 -16.10 18.32
C PHE A 317 12.52 -16.41 19.79
N ILE A 318 11.58 -17.33 20.04
CA ILE A 318 11.19 -17.81 21.37
C ILE A 318 12.37 -18.57 22.02
N ASP A 319 12.98 -19.51 21.29
CA ASP A 319 14.05 -20.39 21.79
C ASP A 319 15.33 -19.65 22.20
N SER A 320 15.49 -18.38 21.80
CA SER A 320 16.76 -17.68 21.92
C SER A 320 16.59 -16.29 22.53
N CYS A 321 16.32 -16.24 23.83
CA CYS A 321 16.13 -15.00 24.62
C CYS A 321 17.32 -14.01 24.61
N ASP A 322 18.50 -14.43 24.13
CA ASP A 322 19.70 -13.58 23.96
C ASP A 322 19.83 -12.98 22.55
N ILE A 323 18.90 -13.28 21.64
CA ILE A 323 18.89 -12.76 20.27
C ILE A 323 18.73 -11.24 20.22
N LEU A 324 18.24 -10.58 21.26
CA LEU A 324 18.03 -9.13 21.21
C LEU A 324 19.32 -8.32 21.10
N THR A 325 20.41 -8.79 21.70
CA THR A 325 21.76 -8.26 21.48
C THR A 325 22.27 -8.54 20.06
N THR A 326 21.75 -9.59 19.41
CA THR A 326 22.12 -10.10 18.08
C THR A 326 21.06 -9.88 16.99
N LEU A 327 19.99 -9.11 17.25
CA LEU A 327 19.02 -8.69 16.21
C LEU A 327 19.71 -7.89 15.10
N GLN A 328 20.93 -7.40 15.36
CA GLN A 328 21.82 -6.81 14.36
C GLN A 328 22.38 -7.84 13.36
N MET A 329 22.39 -9.13 13.69
CA MET A 329 23.15 -10.19 13.02
C MET A 329 22.31 -11.36 12.48
N LEU A 330 21.08 -11.59 12.96
CA LEU A 330 20.36 -12.87 12.72
C LEU A 330 19.20 -12.81 11.72
N GLY A 331 18.78 -11.62 11.29
CA GLY A 331 17.77 -11.49 10.25
C GLY A 331 18.40 -11.47 8.86
N ALA A 332 17.89 -12.29 7.93
CA ALA A 332 18.16 -12.07 6.52
C ALA A 332 17.81 -10.61 6.20
N THR A 333 18.77 -9.84 5.67
CA THR A 333 18.51 -8.46 5.27
C THR A 333 17.96 -8.50 3.85
N PRO A 334 16.63 -8.37 3.65
CA PRO A 334 16.05 -8.45 2.33
C PRO A 334 16.45 -7.24 1.47
N ALA A 335 16.34 -7.39 0.16
CA ALA A 335 16.53 -6.29 -0.76
C ALA A 335 15.42 -5.24 -0.56
N VAL A 336 15.78 -4.05 -0.06
CA VAL A 336 14.82 -2.95 0.09
C VAL A 336 14.36 -2.48 -1.30
N PRO A 337 13.04 -2.40 -1.58
CA PRO A 337 12.51 -1.86 -2.84
C PRO A 337 13.07 -0.48 -3.20
N LYS A 338 13.34 -0.23 -4.49
CA LYS A 338 13.97 1.02 -4.96
C LYS A 338 13.14 2.26 -4.57
N PHE A 339 11.82 2.16 -4.62
CA PHE A 339 10.92 3.26 -4.25
C PHE A 339 10.98 3.59 -2.75
N LEU A 340 11.16 2.59 -1.87
CA LEU A 340 11.32 2.82 -0.42
C LEU A 340 12.68 3.46 -0.07
N ARG A 341 13.73 3.20 -0.85
CA ARG A 341 15.05 3.84 -0.65
C ARG A 341 15.05 5.32 -1.03
N ARG A 342 14.12 5.74 -1.88
CA ARG A 342 14.06 7.08 -2.49
C ARG A 342 12.75 7.79 -2.19
N ILE A 343 12.17 7.51 -1.02
CA ILE A 343 11.00 8.23 -0.52
C ILE A 343 11.36 9.70 -0.40
N LYS A 344 10.55 10.56 -1.01
CA LYS A 344 10.67 12.00 -0.86
C LYS A 344 9.79 12.43 0.29
N VAL A 345 10.41 12.90 1.37
CA VAL A 345 9.71 13.50 2.51
C VAL A 345 9.56 14.98 2.22
N GLN A 346 8.31 15.44 2.07
CA GLN A 346 7.99 16.86 2.01
C GLN A 346 7.75 17.35 3.43
N GLU A 347 8.63 18.23 3.90
CA GLU A 347 8.45 18.90 5.19
C GLU A 347 7.30 19.89 5.07
N THR A 348 6.21 19.62 5.79
CA THR A 348 5.17 20.63 6.00
C THR A 348 5.78 21.75 6.83
N SER A 349 5.65 23.00 6.37
CA SER A 349 6.21 24.15 7.07
C SER A 349 5.81 24.10 8.55
N LEU A 350 6.80 24.12 9.46
CA LEU A 350 6.65 24.06 10.93
C LEU A 350 5.63 25.05 11.52
N ASN A 351 5.15 26.01 10.74
CA ASN A 351 4.10 26.97 11.09
C ASN A 351 2.68 26.39 11.01
N ALA A 352 2.46 25.24 10.35
CA ALA A 352 1.25 24.45 10.52
C ALA A 352 1.47 23.56 11.74
N CYS A 353 0.92 23.99 12.88
CA CYS A 353 1.06 23.38 14.20
C CYS A 353 0.39 21.98 14.27
N SER A 354 0.85 21.00 13.49
CA SER A 354 0.48 19.60 13.67
C SER A 354 1.20 19.10 14.93
N LYS A 355 0.45 19.03 16.03
CA LYS A 355 0.97 18.54 17.31
C LYS A 355 1.54 17.13 17.09
N LEU A 356 2.81 16.94 17.44
CA LEU A 356 3.51 15.66 17.39
C LEU A 356 2.88 14.69 18.38
N PHE A 357 2.07 13.76 17.91
CA PHE A 357 1.41 12.77 18.76
C PHE A 357 1.72 11.35 18.29
N VAL A 358 1.94 10.45 19.25
CA VAL A 358 1.86 9.02 18.99
C VAL A 358 0.42 8.67 18.62
N PRO A 359 0.21 7.63 17.79
CA PRO A 359 -1.14 7.17 17.45
C PRO A 359 -1.99 6.96 18.70
N PHE A 360 -3.26 7.35 18.60
CA PHE A 360 -4.28 7.30 19.66
C PHE A 360 -4.13 8.27 20.84
N TYR A 361 -3.10 9.12 20.86
CA TYR A 361 -2.91 10.03 22.00
C TYR A 361 -4.03 11.06 22.15
N GLU A 362 -4.60 11.53 21.04
CA GLU A 362 -5.75 12.44 21.07
C GLU A 362 -7.00 11.75 21.64
N GLN A 363 -7.13 10.45 21.41
CA GLN A 363 -8.23 9.60 21.89
C GLN A 363 -7.96 9.01 23.27
N ARG A 364 -6.90 9.40 23.98
CA ARG A 364 -6.50 8.79 25.27
C ARG A 364 -7.62 8.76 26.33
N LEU A 365 -8.52 9.76 26.33
CA LEU A 365 -9.64 9.82 27.26
C LEU A 365 -10.73 8.79 26.96
N ALA A 366 -10.76 8.25 25.74
CA ALA A 366 -11.67 7.19 25.33
C ALA A 366 -11.08 5.78 25.57
N ILE A 367 -9.84 5.69 26.05
CA ILE A 367 -9.24 4.41 26.45
C ILE A 367 -9.98 3.93 27.71
N THR A 368 -10.71 2.82 27.56
CA THR A 368 -11.42 2.16 28.65
C THR A 368 -10.78 0.80 28.89
N ASP A 369 -10.61 0.45 30.17
CA ASP A 369 -10.03 -0.85 30.56
C ASP A 369 -8.66 -1.13 29.90
N GLY A 370 -7.85 -0.07 29.74
CA GLY A 370 -6.51 -0.14 29.15
C GLY A 370 -6.49 -0.39 27.63
N CYS A 371 -7.63 -0.34 26.94
CA CYS A 371 -7.71 -0.58 25.49
C CYS A 371 -8.51 0.52 24.77
N TYR A 372 -8.12 0.82 23.54
CA TYR A 372 -8.96 1.56 22.61
C TYR A 372 -8.85 0.98 21.21
N THR A 373 -9.94 1.06 20.45
CA THR A 373 -10.06 0.50 19.11
C THR A 373 -10.58 1.55 18.15
N GLN A 374 -9.97 1.64 16.97
CA GLN A 374 -10.43 2.50 15.88
C GLN A 374 -10.55 1.70 14.60
N ASN A 375 -11.67 1.90 13.91
CA ASN A 375 -11.83 1.42 12.53
C ASN A 375 -11.19 2.43 11.59
N CYS A 376 -10.30 1.95 10.74
CA CYS A 376 -9.57 2.71 9.73
C CYS A 376 -10.10 2.35 8.32
N PRO A 377 -9.75 3.15 7.30
CA PRO A 377 -10.11 2.83 5.91
C PRO A 377 -9.63 1.44 5.49
N GLN A 378 -10.24 0.90 4.43
CA GLN A 378 -9.91 -0.42 3.87
C GLN A 378 -10.09 -1.58 4.88
N GLY A 379 -10.96 -1.42 5.87
CA GLY A 379 -11.26 -2.52 6.80
C GLY A 379 -10.11 -2.89 7.72
N ILE A 380 -9.16 -1.98 7.91
CA ILE A 380 -8.12 -2.12 8.93
C ILE A 380 -8.74 -1.67 10.25
N GLN A 381 -8.62 -2.48 11.29
CA GLN A 381 -8.96 -2.12 12.65
C GLN A 381 -7.67 -2.04 13.45
N GLU A 382 -7.42 -0.91 14.09
CA GLU A 382 -6.26 -0.76 14.96
C GLU A 382 -6.67 -0.66 16.42
N HIS A 383 -5.80 -1.19 17.27
CA HIS A 383 -5.96 -1.24 18.70
C HIS A 383 -4.70 -0.70 19.37
N ILE A 384 -4.91 0.00 20.48
CA ILE A 384 -3.85 0.35 21.42
C ILE A 384 -4.19 -0.27 22.78
N PHE A 385 -3.17 -0.81 23.44
CA PHE A 385 -3.22 -1.35 24.78
C PHE A 385 -2.19 -0.62 25.63
N VAL A 386 -2.63 -0.10 26.77
CA VAL A 386 -1.79 0.65 27.70
C VAL A 386 -2.03 0.12 29.11
N GLN A 387 -0.97 0.12 29.91
CA GLN A 387 -1.05 -0.18 31.34
C GLN A 387 -1.99 0.79 32.05
N ASP A 388 -1.76 2.08 31.85
CA ASP A 388 -2.50 3.18 32.43
C ASP A 388 -2.24 4.47 31.61
N LEU A 389 -3.05 5.50 31.86
CA LEU A 389 -2.97 6.76 31.14
C LEU A 389 -1.72 7.57 31.47
N ASP A 390 -1.16 7.44 32.67
CA ASP A 390 0.04 8.18 33.08
C ASP A 390 1.28 7.65 32.35
N THR A 391 1.40 6.33 32.26
CA THR A 391 2.43 5.63 31.47
C THR A 391 2.32 6.00 29.99
N PHE A 392 1.11 6.07 29.44
CA PHE A 392 0.93 6.50 28.05
C PHE A 392 1.29 7.98 27.84
N CYS A 393 0.93 8.86 28.78
CA CYS A 393 1.32 10.27 28.74
C CYS A 393 2.82 10.47 28.88
N LYS A 394 3.51 9.66 29.68
CA LYS A 394 4.97 9.65 29.78
C LYS A 394 5.60 9.22 28.47
N TYR A 395 5.12 8.13 27.87
CA TYR A 395 5.60 7.64 26.58
C TYR A 395 5.46 8.69 25.47
N GLN A 396 4.33 9.40 25.41
CA GLN A 396 4.12 10.51 24.49
C GLN A 396 5.17 11.63 24.67
N LYS A 397 5.50 12.00 25.92
CA LYS A 397 6.52 13.02 26.20
C LYS A 397 7.90 12.57 25.71
N GLU A 398 8.28 11.32 25.97
CA GLU A 398 9.54 10.74 25.50
C GLU A 398 9.63 10.71 23.97
N PHE A 399 8.54 10.34 23.29
CA PHE A 399 8.43 10.36 21.84
C PHE A 399 8.68 11.76 21.26
N VAL A 400 8.02 12.79 21.79
CA VAL A 400 8.20 14.19 21.33
C VAL A 400 9.64 14.64 21.53
N ASN A 401 10.22 14.37 22.70
CA ASN A 401 11.60 14.74 23.00
C ASN A 401 12.59 14.08 22.04
N GLN A 402 12.37 12.80 21.68
CA GLN A 402 13.25 12.08 20.76
C GLN A 402 13.13 12.59 19.31
N ILE A 403 11.93 12.95 18.86
CA ILE A 403 11.76 13.49 17.50
C ILE A 403 12.32 14.91 17.40
N GLN A 404 12.07 15.77 18.39
CA GLN A 404 12.55 17.16 18.39
C GLN A 404 14.08 17.28 18.59
N SER A 405 14.68 16.42 19.43
CA SER A 405 16.14 16.42 19.63
C SER A 405 16.93 15.98 18.40
N ARG A 406 16.28 15.29 17.45
CA ARG A 406 16.89 14.92 16.16
C ARG A 406 16.75 16.00 15.09
N SER A 407 15.69 16.81 15.08
CA SER A 407 15.55 17.91 14.10
C SER A 407 16.54 19.06 14.36
N THR A 408 16.95 19.27 15.61
CA THR A 408 17.88 20.35 15.97
C THR A 408 19.36 20.05 15.67
N ARG A 409 19.71 18.82 15.27
CA ARG A 409 21.12 18.40 15.09
C ARG A 409 21.57 18.12 13.64
N SER A 410 20.68 18.07 12.64
CA SER A 410 21.06 17.64 11.28
C SER A 410 21.20 18.71 10.20
N ASP A 411 20.69 19.93 10.38
CA ASP A 411 20.49 20.81 9.19
C ASP A 411 21.56 21.89 8.99
N ALA A 412 22.67 21.82 9.72
CA ALA A 412 23.75 22.82 9.60
C ALA A 412 24.90 22.43 8.66
N LYS A 413 24.99 21.20 8.13
CA LYS A 413 26.11 20.83 7.23
C LYS A 413 25.71 19.91 6.08
N ASN A 414 25.76 20.49 4.88
CA ASN A 414 25.87 19.87 3.55
C ASN A 414 24.62 19.25 2.93
N CYS A 415 23.86 20.07 2.21
CA CYS A 415 23.22 19.67 0.94
C CYS A 415 23.32 20.82 -0.07
N LYS A 416 24.50 21.00 -0.67
CA LYS A 416 24.60 21.64 -2.00
C LYS A 416 24.24 20.57 -3.03
N THR A 417 22.96 20.43 -3.34
CA THR A 417 22.51 19.64 -4.50
C THR A 417 22.85 20.42 -5.77
N LYS A 418 23.89 19.97 -6.50
CA LYS A 418 24.06 20.33 -7.91
C LYS A 418 22.92 19.67 -8.72
N PRO A 419 22.40 20.32 -9.78
CA PRO A 419 21.38 19.73 -10.62
C PRO A 419 22.00 18.59 -11.45
N LEU A 420 21.53 17.36 -11.28
CA LEU A 420 21.95 16.22 -12.09
C LEU A 420 21.03 16.09 -13.31
N MET A 421 21.64 16.24 -14.48
CA MET A 421 21.06 15.98 -15.79
C MET A 421 20.60 14.53 -15.93
N ALA A 422 19.63 14.33 -16.82
CA ALA A 422 19.03 13.06 -17.18
C ALA A 422 20.07 12.00 -17.60
N GLU A 423 20.30 11.01 -16.74
CA GLU A 423 20.94 9.76 -17.14
C GLU A 423 19.88 8.81 -17.72
N ARG A 424 20.00 8.56 -19.03
CA ARG A 424 19.37 7.43 -19.70
C ARG A 424 19.97 6.14 -19.14
N LEU A 425 19.23 5.42 -18.30
CA LEU A 425 19.63 4.09 -17.84
C LEU A 425 19.20 3.04 -18.87
N ALA A 426 20.21 2.36 -19.40
CA ALA A 426 20.11 1.26 -20.35
C ALA A 426 19.41 0.03 -19.73
N SER A 427 18.74 -0.72 -20.61
CA SER A 427 17.89 -1.88 -20.37
C SER A 427 18.67 -3.16 -20.05
N SER A 428 19.35 -3.23 -18.91
CA SER A 428 19.86 -4.50 -18.37
C SER A 428 20.11 -4.39 -16.88
N ASP A 429 19.12 -4.80 -16.07
CA ASP A 429 19.26 -5.38 -14.72
C ASP A 429 17.89 -5.50 -14.04
N GLN A 430 16.96 -6.15 -14.74
CA GLN A 430 15.70 -6.63 -14.16
C GLN A 430 15.70 -8.16 -14.24
N ARG A 431 16.03 -8.81 -13.12
CA ARG A 431 15.59 -10.19 -12.90
C ARG A 431 14.99 -10.27 -11.51
N LEU A 432 13.68 -10.09 -11.45
CA LEU A 432 12.88 -10.58 -10.32
C LEU A 432 13.07 -12.11 -10.24
N PRO A 433 13.15 -12.69 -9.03
CA PRO A 433 13.17 -14.14 -8.85
C PRO A 433 12.00 -14.82 -9.57
N ILE A 434 12.24 -15.98 -10.17
CA ILE A 434 11.30 -16.69 -11.06
C ILE A 434 9.93 -16.96 -10.40
N TRP A 435 9.89 -17.09 -9.08
CA TRP A 435 8.66 -17.33 -8.30
C TRP A 435 7.79 -16.09 -8.10
N MET A 436 8.28 -14.87 -8.39
CA MET A 436 7.49 -13.64 -8.43
C MET A 436 6.74 -13.47 -9.76
N LYS A 437 6.90 -14.41 -10.70
CA LYS A 437 6.11 -14.44 -11.94
C LYS A 437 4.95 -15.43 -11.77
N PRO A 438 3.70 -15.07 -12.13
CA PRO A 438 2.62 -16.05 -12.19
C PRO A 438 2.98 -17.15 -13.19
N LYS A 439 2.72 -18.41 -12.83
CA LYS A 439 2.97 -19.57 -13.72
C LYS A 439 2.12 -19.42 -14.97
N THR A 440 2.75 -19.13 -16.10
CA THR A 440 2.12 -19.20 -17.42
C THR A 440 1.95 -20.67 -17.80
N HIS A 441 0.71 -21.15 -17.87
CA HIS A 441 0.43 -22.36 -18.64
C HIS A 441 0.70 -22.04 -20.11
N SER A 442 1.77 -22.58 -20.65
CA SER A 442 2.02 -22.60 -22.09
C SER A 442 1.21 -23.75 -22.69
N GLU A 443 0.04 -23.46 -23.26
CA GLU A 443 -0.58 -24.38 -24.20
C GLU A 443 -0.07 -24.06 -25.61
N SER A 444 0.63 -25.05 -26.16
CA SER A 444 1.07 -25.12 -27.54
C SER A 444 -0.13 -25.14 -28.50
N SER A 445 -0.03 -24.31 -29.52
CA SER A 445 -0.85 -24.24 -30.73
C SER A 445 -1.20 -25.60 -31.36
N GLY A 446 -2.48 -25.79 -31.66
CA GLY A 446 -3.03 -26.86 -32.51
C GLY A 446 -4.44 -26.51 -33.00
N ASP A 447 -4.73 -26.84 -34.25
CA ASP A 447 -5.70 -26.21 -35.16
C ASP A 447 -7.20 -26.59 -35.00
N THR A 448 -8.07 -25.66 -35.42
CA THR A 448 -9.47 -25.76 -35.95
C THR A 448 -10.53 -26.75 -35.38
N LEU A 449 -11.70 -26.25 -34.96
CA LEU A 449 -12.98 -26.28 -35.73
C LEU A 449 -14.21 -25.70 -34.97
N LYS A 450 -15.14 -25.14 -35.76
CA LYS A 450 -16.39 -24.45 -35.39
C LYS A 450 -17.42 -25.35 -34.69
N ARG A 451 -18.16 -24.80 -33.70
CA ARG A 451 -19.63 -24.91 -33.61
C ARG A 451 -20.25 -23.91 -32.63
N LYS A 452 -21.30 -23.22 -33.09
CA LYS A 452 -22.23 -22.39 -32.30
C LYS A 452 -23.17 -23.30 -31.49
N HIS A 453 -23.52 -22.92 -30.26
CA HIS A 453 -24.88 -23.00 -29.72
C HIS A 453 -25.06 -22.08 -28.49
N THR A 454 -26.30 -21.67 -28.30
CA THR A 454 -26.87 -20.62 -27.44
C THR A 454 -27.40 -21.14 -26.09
N ALA A 455 -27.33 -20.27 -25.06
CA ALA A 455 -28.15 -20.18 -23.81
C ALA A 455 -28.14 -21.41 -22.86
N SER A 456 -28.27 -21.34 -21.52
CA SER A 456 -28.93 -20.42 -20.59
C SER A 456 -28.41 -20.66 -19.14
N LEU A 457 -28.91 -19.85 -18.19
CA LEU A 457 -28.61 -19.83 -16.75
C LEU A 457 -28.66 -21.19 -16.04
N GLU A 458 -27.80 -21.38 -15.02
CA GLU A 458 -28.24 -21.59 -13.62
C GLU A 458 -27.04 -21.66 -12.63
N SER A 459 -27.30 -21.21 -11.41
CA SER A 459 -26.42 -21.18 -10.25
C SER A 459 -26.12 -22.56 -9.69
N HIS A 460 -24.90 -22.81 -9.17
CA HIS A 460 -24.61 -23.35 -7.83
C HIS A 460 -23.14 -23.77 -7.64
N TYR A 461 -22.63 -23.51 -6.43
CA TYR A 461 -21.55 -24.20 -5.69
C TYR A 461 -20.36 -24.78 -6.49
N ARG A 462 -19.21 -24.09 -6.48
CA ARG A 462 -17.92 -24.71 -6.83
C ARG A 462 -17.21 -25.21 -5.57
N SER A 463 -17.41 -26.49 -5.25
CA SER A 463 -16.33 -27.30 -4.68
C SER A 463 -15.41 -27.69 -5.84
N SER A 464 -14.12 -27.41 -5.75
CA SER A 464 -13.17 -27.82 -6.80
C SER A 464 -12.88 -29.31 -6.67
N LYS A 465 -13.67 -30.16 -7.32
CA LYS A 465 -13.25 -31.53 -7.63
C LYS A 465 -12.36 -31.48 -8.87
N THR A 466 -11.09 -31.80 -8.71
CA THR A 466 -10.16 -32.01 -9.81
C THR A 466 -10.52 -33.33 -10.49
N VAL A 467 -10.89 -33.27 -11.77
CA VAL A 467 -11.10 -34.46 -12.62
C VAL A 467 -9.88 -34.59 -13.51
N TYR A 468 -9.18 -35.72 -13.40
CA TYR A 468 -8.06 -36.04 -14.28
C TYR A 468 -8.60 -36.87 -15.45
N PHE A 469 -8.36 -36.42 -16.68
CA PHE A 469 -8.56 -37.22 -17.87
C PHE A 469 -7.25 -37.94 -18.15
N LEU A 470 -7.23 -39.24 -17.89
CA LEU A 470 -6.11 -40.12 -18.23
C LEU A 470 -6.52 -40.94 -19.45
N THR A 471 -5.59 -41.10 -20.39
CA THR A 471 -5.72 -42.07 -21.48
C THR A 471 -5.62 -43.49 -20.90
N GLU A 472 -6.14 -44.49 -21.62
CA GLU A 472 -6.16 -45.89 -21.15
C GLU A 472 -4.74 -46.41 -20.82
N SER A 473 -3.72 -45.96 -21.56
CA SER A 473 -2.32 -46.26 -21.29
C SER A 473 -1.79 -45.60 -20.01
N GLU A 474 -2.15 -44.35 -19.73
CA GLU A 474 -1.73 -43.64 -18.52
C GLU A 474 -2.41 -44.19 -17.26
N LEU A 475 -3.65 -44.67 -17.39
CA LEU A 475 -4.37 -45.35 -16.32
C LEU A 475 -3.68 -46.69 -15.96
N MET A 476 -3.25 -47.45 -16.97
CA MET A 476 -2.53 -48.72 -16.77
C MET A 476 -1.15 -48.52 -16.14
N GLU A 477 -0.45 -47.45 -16.52
CA GLU A 477 0.85 -47.09 -15.93
C GLU A 477 0.71 -46.64 -14.46
N ALA A 478 -0.30 -45.82 -14.17
CA ALA A 478 -0.61 -45.40 -12.81
C ALA A 478 -1.02 -46.60 -11.92
N ALA A 479 -1.82 -47.53 -12.46
CA ALA A 479 -2.23 -48.74 -11.74
C ALA A 479 -1.04 -49.67 -11.46
N ASN A 480 -0.13 -49.86 -12.41
CA ASN A 480 1.08 -50.65 -12.20
C ASN A 480 2.01 -50.03 -11.16
N ASN A 481 2.17 -48.70 -11.15
CA ASN A 481 3.00 -48.01 -10.15
C ASN A 481 2.42 -48.14 -8.73
N VAL A 482 1.10 -48.14 -8.58
CA VAL A 482 0.46 -48.37 -7.28
C VAL A 482 0.62 -49.83 -6.84
N LEU A 483 0.52 -50.80 -7.76
CA LEU A 483 0.72 -52.21 -7.42
C LEU A 483 2.17 -52.52 -7.00
N VAL A 484 3.16 -51.87 -7.63
CA VAL A 484 4.57 -51.99 -7.23
C VAL A 484 4.81 -51.39 -5.83
N GLN A 485 4.17 -50.27 -5.51
CA GLN A 485 4.28 -49.66 -4.17
C GLN A 485 3.63 -50.51 -3.07
N VAL A 486 2.57 -51.26 -3.38
CA VAL A 486 1.91 -52.14 -2.39
C VAL A 486 2.74 -53.40 -2.10
N ASP A 487 3.52 -53.90 -3.06
CA ASP A 487 4.44 -55.03 -2.85
C ASP A 487 5.73 -54.63 -2.09
N GLU A 488 6.15 -53.35 -2.20
CA GLU A 488 7.28 -52.82 -1.42
C GLU A 488 6.93 -52.59 0.07
N ASP A 489 5.68 -52.22 0.37
CA ASP A 489 5.20 -52.00 1.75
C ASP A 489 4.85 -53.30 2.51
N GLN A 490 4.83 -54.47 1.86
CA GLN A 490 4.60 -55.77 2.52
C GLN A 490 5.88 -56.55 2.87
N ASN A 491 7.07 -56.03 2.50
CA ASN A 491 8.37 -56.65 2.81
C ASN A 491 9.23 -55.84 3.79
N LEU A 492 8.61 -55.01 4.64
CA LEU A 492 9.26 -54.30 5.77
C LEU A 492 8.72 -54.76 7.13
#